data_AF-A0A354CN24-F1
#
_entry.id   AF-A0A354CN24-F1
#
_cell.length_a   1.000
_cell.length_b   1.000
_cell.length_c   1.000
_cell.angle_alpha   90.00
_cell.angle_beta   90.00
_cell.angle_gamma   90.00
#
_symmetry.space_group_name_H-M   'P 1'
#
loop_
_entity.id
_entity.type
_entity.pdbx_description
1 polymer ?
#
loop_
_entity_poly.entity_id
_entity_poly.type
_entity_poly.pdbx_seq_one_letter_code
_entity_poly.pdbx_strand_id
1 'polypeptide(L)'
;MLNNKINKRMLILAAVIFVQCIYITLMFGINKQGFHSDELWNYGFANSTAGTHIFKEDIGDVPKNTDSWQSSQLLRDYITVDKSEIFNYSAIYYNATQDYNPPLGYMMLHFICAMFPGKWSKWYCFALNIICFVIM
;
A
#
# COMPACT_ATOMS: atom_id res chain seq x y z
N MET A 1 10.08 43.52 18.20
CA MET A 1 9.21 42.32 18.30
C MET A 1 8.09 42.47 17.28
N LEU A 2 8.16 41.77 16.14
CA LEU A 2 7.07 41.78 15.15
C LEU A 2 5.87 41.03 15.74
N ASN A 3 4.82 41.77 16.06
CA ASN A 3 3.53 41.21 16.42
C ASN A 3 2.86 40.70 15.13
N ASN A 4 3.25 39.52 14.67
CA ASN A 4 2.59 38.84 13.55
C ASN A 4 1.21 38.37 14.02
N LYS A 5 0.24 39.28 14.03
CA LYS A 5 -1.17 38.91 14.16
C LYS A 5 -1.52 38.04 12.94
N ILE A 6 -1.73 36.75 13.19
CA ILE A 6 -2.18 35.80 12.17
C ILE A 6 -3.45 36.38 11.52
N ASN A 7 -3.37 36.62 10.21
CA ASN A 7 -4.47 37.21 9.48
C ASN A 7 -5.62 36.19 9.41
N LYS A 8 -6.72 36.47 10.12
CA LYS A 8 -7.89 35.58 10.18
C LYS A 8 -8.40 35.16 8.79
N ARG A 9 -8.31 36.05 7.79
CA ARG A 9 -8.72 35.74 6.41
C ARG A 9 -7.80 34.69 5.76
N MET A 10 -6.50 34.77 6.02
CA MET A 10 -5.54 33.79 5.53
C MET A 10 -5.71 32.45 6.23
N LEU A 11 -6.00 32.44 7.53
CA LEU A 11 -6.31 31.21 8.27
C LEU A 11 -7.57 30.52 7.71
N ILE A 12 -8.63 31.28 7.44
CA ILE A 12 -9.86 30.76 6.84
C ILE A 12 -9.58 30.20 5.44
N LEU A 13 -8.83 30.93 4.61
CA LEU A 13 -8.46 30.45 3.27
C LEU A 13 -7.66 29.15 3.34
N ALA A 14 -6.66 29.06 4.22
CA ALA A 14 -5.87 27.85 4.42
C ALA A 14 -6.74 26.66 4.85
N ALA A 15 -7.70 26.88 5.78
CA ALA A 15 -8.64 25.85 6.20
C ALA A 15 -9.54 25.37 5.07
N VAL A 16 -10.05 26.28 4.22
CA VAL A 16 -10.88 25.91 3.06
C VAL A 16 -10.08 25.07 2.07
N ILE A 17 -8.85 25.47 1.75
CA ILE A 17 -7.97 24.71 0.84
C ILE A 17 -7.72 23.30 1.41
N PHE A 18 -7.38 23.21 2.70
CA PHE A 18 -7.12 21.94 3.36
C PHE A 18 -8.32 20.99 3.31
N VAL A 19 -9.53 21.50 3.60
CA VAL A 19 -10.77 20.72 3.52
C VAL A 19 -11.05 20.26 2.08
N GLN A 20 -10.84 21.12 1.09
CA GLN A 20 -11.03 20.76 -0.33
C GLN A 20 -10.04 19.70 -0.79
N CYS A 21 -8.77 19.79 -0.37
CA CYS A 21 -7.77 18.77 -0.67
C CYS A 21 -8.17 17.41 -0.09
N ILE A 22 -8.63 17.35 1.17
CA ILE A 22 -9.13 16.12 1.79
C ILE A 22 -10.32 15.56 1.01
N TYR A 23 -11.31 16.42 0.71
CA TYR A 23 -12.52 16.02 0.00
C TYR A 23 -12.20 15.40 -1.36
N ILE A 24 -11.37 16.07 -2.18
CA ILE A 24 -11.01 15.58 -3.51
C ILE A 24 -10.26 14.25 -3.40
N THR A 25 -9.28 14.14 -2.50
CA THR A 25 -8.52 12.90 -2.28
C THR A 25 -9.44 11.73 -1.91
N LEU A 26 -10.37 11.93 -0.97
CA LEU A 26 -11.33 10.89 -0.59
C LEU A 26 -12.27 10.52 -1.74
N MET A 27 -12.72 11.50 -2.52
CA MET A 27 -13.58 11.25 -3.68
C MET A 27 -12.89 10.39 -4.74
N PHE A 28 -11.60 10.59 -5.00
CA PHE A 28 -10.82 9.69 -5.84
C PHE A 28 -10.77 8.28 -5.25
N GLY A 29 -10.47 8.15 -3.96
CA GLY A 29 -10.45 6.85 -3.27
C GLY A 29 -11.79 6.11 -3.37
N ILE A 30 -12.91 6.79 -3.15
CA ILE A 30 -14.27 6.21 -3.18
C ILE A 30 -14.62 5.77 -4.61
N ASN A 31 -14.49 6.66 -5.58
CA ASN A 31 -14.95 6.42 -6.95
C ASN A 31 -13.99 5.57 -7.80
N LYS A 32 -12.78 5.28 -7.30
CA LYS A 32 -11.81 4.46 -8.03
C LYS A 32 -12.35 3.05 -8.29
N GLN A 33 -12.37 2.69 -9.57
CA GLN A 33 -12.70 1.37 -10.11
C GLN A 33 -11.47 0.76 -10.78
N GLY A 34 -11.24 -0.53 -10.55
CA GLY A 34 -10.04 -1.21 -11.03
C GLY A 34 -8.75 -0.78 -10.33
N PHE A 35 -7.70 -1.57 -10.50
CA PHE A 35 -6.39 -1.36 -9.89
C PHE A 35 -5.30 -1.58 -10.94
N HIS A 36 -4.31 -0.70 -10.93
CA HIS A 36 -3.10 -0.93 -11.70
C HIS A 36 -2.28 -2.07 -11.06
N SER A 37 -1.41 -2.72 -11.83
CA SER A 37 -0.55 -3.81 -11.32
C SER A 37 0.28 -3.36 -10.13
N ASP A 38 0.88 -2.17 -10.23
CA ASP A 38 1.80 -1.65 -9.19
C ASP A 38 1.08 -1.42 -7.85
N GLU A 39 -0.22 -1.10 -7.89
CA GLU A 39 -1.03 -0.95 -6.67
C GLU A 39 -1.20 -2.29 -5.95
N LEU A 40 -1.33 -3.38 -6.71
CA LEU A 40 -1.46 -4.73 -6.16
C LEU A 40 -0.09 -5.32 -5.81
N TRP A 41 0.96 -5.01 -6.57
CA TRP A 41 2.34 -5.39 -6.24
C TRP A 41 2.80 -4.77 -4.93
N ASN A 42 2.38 -3.56 -4.58
CA ASN A 42 2.64 -3.02 -3.25
C ASN A 42 2.14 -3.95 -2.12
N TYR A 43 0.96 -4.53 -2.28
CA TYR A 43 0.47 -5.54 -1.33
C TYR A 43 1.25 -6.84 -1.43
N GLY A 44 1.60 -7.27 -2.65
CA GLY A 44 2.45 -8.43 -2.88
C GLY A 44 3.77 -8.37 -2.13
N PHE A 45 4.56 -7.31 -2.34
CA PHE A 45 5.82 -7.10 -1.65
C PHE A 45 5.64 -6.97 -0.14
N ALA A 46 4.53 -6.36 0.31
CA ALA A 46 4.22 -6.20 1.73
C ALA A 46 3.63 -7.44 2.42
N ASN A 47 3.07 -8.42 1.71
CA ASN A 47 2.30 -9.51 2.33
C ASN A 47 2.69 -10.92 1.88
N SER A 48 3.20 -11.08 0.65
CA SER A 48 3.51 -12.39 0.09
C SER A 48 4.74 -13.01 0.76
N THR A 49 4.61 -14.27 1.15
CA THR A 49 5.74 -15.11 1.58
C THR A 49 6.17 -16.12 0.52
N ALA A 50 5.41 -16.22 -0.58
CA ALA A 50 5.66 -17.13 -1.70
C ALA A 50 6.53 -16.53 -2.82
N GLY A 51 7.16 -15.39 -2.54
CA GLY A 51 7.98 -14.61 -3.46
C GLY A 51 7.31 -13.32 -3.93
N THR A 52 8.01 -12.57 -4.77
CA THR A 52 7.63 -11.20 -5.17
C THR A 52 6.64 -11.15 -6.32
N HIS A 53 6.52 -12.22 -7.11
CA HIS A 53 5.64 -12.29 -8.26
C HIS A 53 4.81 -13.58 -8.28
N ILE A 54 3.58 -13.47 -8.79
CA ILE A 54 2.70 -14.63 -9.01
C ILE A 54 2.96 -15.35 -10.34
N PHE A 55 3.67 -14.71 -11.28
CA PHE A 55 3.84 -15.18 -12.66
C PHE A 55 5.27 -15.61 -13.00
N LYS A 56 6.22 -15.37 -12.10
CA LYS A 56 7.62 -15.78 -12.25
C LYS A 56 8.25 -16.05 -10.88
N GLU A 57 9.28 -16.89 -10.86
CA GLU A 57 10.13 -17.06 -9.68
C GLU A 57 11.08 -15.87 -9.50
N ASP A 58 11.49 -15.63 -8.25
CA ASP A 58 12.40 -14.51 -7.91
C ASP A 58 13.84 -14.76 -8.43
N ILE A 59 14.21 -16.03 -8.65
CA ILE A 59 15.54 -16.42 -9.12
C ILE A 59 15.41 -17.06 -10.52
N GLY A 60 16.20 -16.54 -11.46
CA GLY A 60 16.36 -17.16 -12.79
C GLY A 60 15.24 -16.88 -13.78
N ASP A 61 14.33 -15.94 -13.48
CA ASP A 61 13.21 -15.51 -14.36
C ASP A 61 12.40 -16.69 -14.94
N VAL A 62 12.24 -17.75 -14.15
CA VAL A 62 11.48 -18.94 -14.55
C VAL A 62 9.98 -18.63 -14.46
N PRO A 63 9.17 -18.91 -15.50
CA PRO A 63 7.72 -18.74 -15.45
C PRO A 63 7.08 -19.56 -14.32
N LYS A 64 6.10 -18.97 -13.63
CA LYS A 64 5.37 -19.56 -12.52
C LYS A 64 3.87 -19.36 -12.74
N ASN A 65 3.04 -20.38 -12.49
CA ASN A 65 1.58 -20.28 -12.62
C ASN A 65 1.08 -19.86 -14.04
N THR A 66 1.90 -20.06 -15.09
CA THR A 66 1.58 -19.67 -16.48
C THR A 66 0.98 -20.80 -17.31
N ASP A 67 1.10 -22.05 -16.83
CA ASP A 67 0.91 -23.24 -17.65
C ASP A 67 -0.52 -23.78 -17.58
N SER A 68 -1.33 -23.17 -16.71
CA SER A 68 -2.71 -23.57 -16.45
C SER A 68 -3.53 -22.38 -15.94
N TRP A 69 -4.85 -22.49 -16.08
CA TRP A 69 -5.79 -21.52 -15.52
C TRP A 69 -5.66 -21.44 -14.00
N GLN A 70 -5.39 -20.23 -13.50
CA GLN A 70 -5.22 -19.97 -12.07
C GLN A 70 -6.52 -19.51 -11.44
N SER A 71 -6.74 -19.94 -10.19
CA SER A 71 -7.82 -19.45 -9.35
C SER A 71 -7.58 -18.01 -8.93
N SER A 72 -8.65 -17.23 -8.75
CA SER A 72 -8.58 -15.90 -8.12
C SER A 72 -8.00 -15.94 -6.70
N GLN A 73 -8.01 -17.11 -6.06
CA GLN A 73 -7.40 -17.32 -4.76
C GLN A 73 -5.88 -17.08 -4.78
N LEU A 74 -5.19 -17.41 -5.88
CA LEU A 74 -3.74 -17.16 -6.01
C LEU A 74 -3.41 -15.67 -5.83
N LEU A 75 -4.17 -14.80 -6.50
CA LEU A 75 -4.00 -13.35 -6.36
C LEU A 75 -4.39 -12.88 -4.96
N ARG A 76 -5.46 -13.46 -4.40
CA ARG A 76 -5.94 -13.11 -3.05
C ARG A 76 -4.88 -13.43 -1.98
N ASP A 77 -4.28 -14.61 -2.04
CA ASP A 77 -3.23 -15.04 -1.11
C ASP A 77 -1.98 -14.16 -1.26
N TYR A 78 -1.63 -13.79 -2.50
CA TYR A 78 -0.51 -12.88 -2.77
C TYR A 78 -0.69 -11.48 -2.18
N ILE A 79 -1.91 -10.91 -2.22
CA ILE A 79 -2.16 -9.53 -1.73
C ILE A 79 -2.65 -9.45 -0.28
N THR A 80 -2.82 -10.58 0.43
CA THR A 80 -3.31 -10.60 1.81
C THR A 80 -2.33 -11.28 2.75
N VAL A 81 -2.39 -10.93 4.04
CA VAL A 81 -1.58 -11.59 5.06
C VAL A 81 -2.32 -12.83 5.55
N ASP A 82 -1.70 -14.00 5.45
CA ASP A 82 -2.22 -15.21 6.09
C ASP A 82 -2.08 -15.11 7.61
N LYS A 83 -2.96 -15.80 8.35
CA LYS A 83 -2.90 -15.83 9.82
C LYS A 83 -1.60 -16.42 10.36
N SER A 84 -0.96 -17.35 9.64
CA SER A 84 0.34 -17.91 10.03
C SER A 84 1.50 -16.94 9.79
N GLU A 85 1.33 -15.95 8.91
CA GLU A 85 2.39 -15.05 8.44
C GLU A 85 2.30 -13.64 9.04
N ILE A 86 1.47 -13.48 10.08
CA ILE A 86 1.36 -12.23 10.84
C ILE A 86 2.75 -11.86 11.37
N PHE A 87 3.25 -10.68 10.97
CA PHE A 87 4.56 -10.16 11.35
C PHE A 87 5.76 -10.93 10.81
N ASN A 88 5.62 -11.68 9.71
CA ASN A 88 6.77 -12.27 9.00
C ASN A 88 7.57 -11.19 8.23
N TYR A 89 8.24 -10.31 8.98
CA TYR A 89 9.05 -9.24 8.40
C TYR A 89 10.30 -9.73 7.67
N SER A 90 10.76 -10.97 7.91
CA SER A 90 11.86 -11.58 7.15
C SER A 90 11.50 -11.73 5.67
N ALA A 91 10.30 -12.24 5.38
CA ALA A 91 9.82 -12.36 4.01
C ALA A 91 9.64 -10.98 3.36
N ILE A 92 9.09 -10.01 4.10
CA ILE A 92 8.86 -8.66 3.57
C ILE A 92 10.17 -7.93 3.30
N TYR A 93 11.15 -8.10 4.18
CA TYR A 93 12.49 -7.58 3.95
C TYR A 93 13.12 -8.22 2.72
N TYR A 94 13.03 -9.55 2.57
CA TYR A 94 13.52 -10.24 1.38
C TYR A 94 12.86 -9.70 0.12
N ASN A 95 11.53 -9.57 0.09
CA ASN A 95 10.80 -9.00 -1.04
C ASN A 95 11.33 -7.59 -1.36
N ALA A 96 11.47 -6.73 -0.35
CA ALA A 96 11.99 -5.38 -0.55
C ALA A 96 13.41 -5.35 -1.14
N THR A 97 14.25 -6.37 -0.90
CA THR A 97 15.58 -6.45 -1.54
C THR A 97 15.53 -6.73 -3.04
N GLN A 98 14.40 -7.24 -3.55
CA GLN A 98 14.17 -7.47 -4.97
C GLN A 98 13.56 -6.25 -5.68
N ASP A 99 13.32 -5.16 -4.95
CA ASP A 99 12.82 -3.90 -5.49
C ASP A 99 13.82 -2.76 -5.22
N TYR A 100 13.68 -1.67 -5.96
CA TYR A 100 14.51 -0.48 -5.82
C TYR A 100 14.01 0.47 -4.72
N ASN A 101 12.84 0.18 -4.13
CA ASN A 101 12.24 1.02 -3.10
C ASN A 101 12.75 0.66 -1.68
N PRO A 102 12.92 1.66 -0.79
CA PRO A 102 13.25 1.39 0.61
C PRO A 102 12.20 0.52 1.33
N PRO A 103 12.61 -0.39 2.22
CA PRO A 103 11.71 -1.40 2.82
C PRO A 103 10.63 -0.84 3.74
N LEU A 104 10.80 0.39 4.25
CA LEU A 104 9.93 0.97 5.28
C LEU A 104 8.46 1.03 4.84
N GLY A 105 8.19 1.37 3.57
CA GLY A 105 6.82 1.42 3.04
C GLY A 105 6.12 0.06 3.11
N TYR A 106 6.80 -0.99 2.67
CA TYR A 106 6.29 -2.36 2.70
C TYR A 106 6.09 -2.86 4.13
N MET A 107 7.01 -2.55 5.05
CA MET A 107 6.88 -2.94 6.46
C MET A 107 5.68 -2.26 7.13
N MET A 108 5.43 -0.97 6.87
CA MET A 108 4.26 -0.26 7.40
C MET A 108 2.95 -0.82 6.81
N LEU A 109 2.93 -1.12 5.51
CA LEU A 109 1.77 -1.72 4.87
C LEU A 109 1.50 -3.14 5.41
N HIS A 110 2.54 -3.94 5.62
CA HIS A 110 2.44 -5.26 6.24
C HIS A 110 1.81 -5.16 7.64
N PHE A 111 2.28 -4.21 8.46
CA PHE A 111 1.72 -3.98 9.79
C PHE A 111 0.21 -3.72 9.75
N ILE A 112 -0.26 -2.86 8.84
CA ILE A 112 -1.69 -2.58 8.67
C ILE A 112 -2.43 -3.84 8.21
N CYS A 113 -1.91 -4.57 7.22
CA CYS A 113 -2.56 -5.76 6.69
C CYS A 113 -2.60 -6.91 7.72
N ALA A 114 -1.57 -7.05 8.55
CA ALA A 114 -1.47 -8.05 9.61
C ALA A 114 -2.54 -7.87 10.70
N MET A 115 -3.10 -6.65 10.86
CA MET A 115 -4.26 -6.41 11.73
C MET A 115 -5.57 -6.97 11.15
N PHE A 116 -5.60 -7.30 9.86
CA PHE A 116 -6.77 -7.82 9.15
C PHE A 116 -6.44 -9.07 8.29
N PRO A 117 -6.03 -10.20 8.89
CA PRO A 117 -5.60 -11.38 8.13
C PRO A 117 -6.67 -11.90 7.16
N GLY A 118 -6.24 -12.35 5.97
CA GLY A 118 -7.10 -12.87 4.90
C GLY A 118 -8.03 -11.84 4.24
N LYS A 119 -7.86 -10.56 4.58
CA LYS A 119 -8.64 -9.45 4.01
C LYS A 119 -7.74 -8.52 3.23
N TRP A 120 -8.27 -8.05 2.12
CA TRP A 120 -7.68 -6.98 1.33
C TRP A 120 -8.61 -5.77 1.36
N SER A 121 -8.02 -4.57 1.41
CA SER A 121 -8.75 -3.32 1.28
C SER A 121 -7.83 -2.27 0.66
N LYS A 122 -8.29 -1.63 -0.41
CA LYS A 122 -7.59 -0.49 -1.03
C LYS A 122 -7.22 0.61 -0.03
N TRP A 123 -8.02 0.75 1.02
CA TRP A 123 -7.85 1.77 2.05
C TRP A 123 -6.61 1.57 2.91
N TYR A 124 -6.05 0.37 3.00
CA TYR A 124 -4.85 0.13 3.81
C TYR A 124 -3.64 0.91 3.26
N CYS A 125 -3.29 0.67 2.00
CA CYS A 125 -2.22 1.40 1.33
C CYS A 125 -2.59 2.87 1.09
N PHE A 126 -3.85 3.15 0.74
CA PHE A 126 -4.27 4.53 0.47
C PHE A 126 -4.21 5.44 1.71
N ALA A 127 -4.68 4.95 2.87
CA ALA A 127 -4.59 5.71 4.12
C ALA A 127 -3.13 5.90 4.55
N LEU A 128 -2.29 4.87 4.40
CA LEU A 128 -0.85 4.98 4.65
C LEU A 128 -0.22 6.09 3.80
N ASN A 129 -0.51 6.11 2.49
CA ASN A 129 0.00 7.12 1.57
C ASN A 129 -0.46 8.53 1.94
N ILE A 130 -1.72 8.70 2.37
CA ILE A 130 -2.23 10.00 2.84
C ILE A 130 -1.49 10.46 4.09
N ILE A 131 -1.30 9.57 5.06
CA ILE A 131 -0.59 9.89 6.30
C ILE A 131 0.85 10.32 5.99
N CYS A 132 1.56 9.56 5.15
CA CYS A 132 2.90 9.91 4.71
C CYS A 132 2.92 11.26 3.96
N PHE A 133 1.97 11.53 3.07
CA PHE A 133 1.88 12.79 2.33
C PHE A 133 1.63 14.02 3.21
N VAL A 134 0.96 13.86 4.35
CA VAL A 134 0.69 14.97 5.28
C VAL A 134 1.88 15.22 6.22
N ILE A 135 2.62 14.18 6.58
CA ILE A 135 3.71 14.25 7.57
C ILE A 135 5.06 14.60 6.90
N MET A 136 5.31 14.05 5.71
CA MET A 136 6.58 14.15 4.97
C MET A 136 6.49 15.17 3.84
#